data_AF-A0A957SSY1-F1
#
_entry.id   AF-A0A957SSY1-F1
#
_cell.length_a   1.000
_cell.length_b   1.000
_cell.length_c   1.000
_cell.angle_alpha   90.00
_cell.angle_beta   90.00
_cell.angle_gamma   90.00
#
_symmetry.space_group_name_H-M   'P 1'
#
loop_
_entity.id
_entity.type
_entity.pdbx_description
1 polymer ?
#
loop_
_entity_poly.entity_id
_entity_poly.type
_entity_poly.pdbx_seq_one_letter_code
_entity_poly.pdbx_strand_id
1 'polypeptide(L)'
;MKRLLNLFIFFGLLLSACTPPSEPPEAVATAAAMTVAAALTNSQPALASPTAKNDQEIAATQNSNEKSFASFEDVTNCRMGPGVNYDRITQITPGFSVEIIGFFPPNYWVVQTDDGPCWVVGEFVTPSGNTDAVPTVTAPPTPQADPLQNISLQNWNIFCNYENNQAQVELSWSDEGDEARYRIIRNNVIVAELPANSTVFTETITLLSGQTVGYSVIAYNAAGQVQSKTIILGC
;
A
#
# COMPACT_ATOMS: atom_id res chain seq x y z
N MET A 1 -10.41 -18.33 -62.34
CA MET A 1 -11.35 -17.30 -62.82
C MET A 1 -12.53 -17.21 -61.87
N LYS A 2 -12.66 -16.11 -61.12
CA LYS A 2 -13.92 -15.54 -60.62
C LYS A 2 -13.59 -14.18 -60.01
N ARG A 3 -14.05 -13.13 -60.70
CA ARG A 3 -13.94 -11.72 -60.34
C ARG A 3 -15.06 -11.36 -59.38
N LEU A 4 -14.76 -10.68 -58.28
CA LEU A 4 -15.68 -9.83 -57.50
C LEU A 4 -14.81 -8.76 -56.83
N LEU A 5 -14.70 -7.58 -57.43
CA LEU A 5 -15.58 -6.41 -57.31
C LEU A 5 -15.13 -5.53 -56.12
N ASN A 6 -14.51 -4.41 -56.50
CA ASN A 6 -14.01 -3.32 -55.67
C ASN A 6 -15.09 -2.73 -54.76
N LEU A 7 -14.70 -2.37 -53.53
CA LEU A 7 -15.25 -1.19 -52.87
C LEU A 7 -14.12 -0.45 -52.12
N PHE A 8 -13.60 0.58 -52.77
CA PHE A 8 -12.73 1.59 -52.19
C PHE A 8 -13.57 2.50 -51.28
N ILE A 9 -13.35 2.43 -49.98
CA ILE A 9 -13.84 3.45 -49.04
C ILE A 9 -12.65 4.32 -48.66
N PHE A 10 -12.53 5.46 -49.35
CA PHE A 10 -11.77 6.62 -48.90
C PHE A 10 -12.52 7.22 -47.71
N PHE A 11 -11.96 7.11 -46.50
CA PHE A 11 -12.42 7.89 -45.35
C PHE A 11 -11.30 8.82 -44.89
N GLY A 12 -11.67 10.11 -44.81
CA GLY A 12 -10.78 11.25 -44.83
C GLY A 12 -9.88 11.39 -43.61
N LEU A 13 -8.66 11.83 -43.90
CA LEU A 13 -7.76 12.53 -42.99
C LEU A 13 -8.46 13.77 -42.42
N LEU A 14 -8.73 13.80 -41.12
CA LEU A 14 -8.96 15.04 -40.38
C LEU A 14 -7.74 15.26 -39.47
N LEU A 15 -6.87 16.16 -39.92
CA LEU A 15 -5.82 16.76 -39.12
C LEU A 15 -6.46 17.81 -38.20
N SER A 16 -6.58 17.50 -36.92
CA SER A 16 -6.79 18.52 -35.87
C SER A 16 -5.47 18.73 -35.14
N ALA A 17 -4.89 19.91 -35.33
CA ALA A 17 -3.73 20.42 -34.60
C ALA A 17 -4.14 21.53 -33.60
N CYS A 18 -3.22 21.85 -32.68
CA CYS A 18 -3.19 22.88 -31.61
C CYS A 18 -3.99 22.56 -30.33
N THR A 19 -3.48 22.70 -29.09
CA THR A 19 -2.22 23.19 -28.46
C THR A 19 -2.37 22.99 -26.93
N PRO A 20 -1.34 22.62 -26.16
CA PRO A 20 -1.21 22.98 -24.74
C PRO A 20 -0.26 24.20 -24.58
N PRO A 21 0.04 24.77 -23.40
CA PRO A 21 -0.44 24.52 -22.03
C PRO A 21 -0.93 25.81 -21.31
N SER A 22 -1.57 25.69 -20.14
CA SER A 22 -1.65 26.82 -19.20
C SER A 22 -1.59 26.31 -17.76
N GLU A 23 -0.37 26.34 -17.24
CA GLU A 23 0.00 26.15 -15.84
C GLU A 23 -0.33 27.44 -15.06
N PRO A 24 -1.03 27.36 -13.91
CA PRO A 24 -1.02 28.43 -12.92
C PRO A 24 0.25 28.32 -12.05
N PRO A 25 0.90 29.44 -11.71
CA PRO A 25 2.19 29.44 -11.05
C PRO A 25 2.11 28.95 -9.60
N GLU A 26 3.07 28.10 -9.23
CA GLU A 26 3.52 27.91 -7.86
C GLU A 26 3.97 29.26 -7.28
N ALA A 27 3.25 29.75 -6.27
CA ALA A 27 3.74 30.78 -5.37
C ALA A 27 4.13 30.10 -4.05
N VAL A 28 5.37 29.62 -4.01
CA VAL A 28 6.13 29.43 -2.78
C VAL A 28 6.34 30.80 -2.11
N ALA A 29 5.76 30.99 -0.94
CA ALA A 29 6.11 32.09 -0.04
C ALA A 29 6.43 31.53 1.35
N THR A 30 7.72 31.35 1.58
CA THR A 30 8.39 31.33 2.88
C THR A 30 8.02 32.57 3.69
N ALA A 31 7.56 32.37 4.92
CA ALA A 31 7.85 33.28 6.03
C ALA A 31 7.61 32.57 7.37
N ALA A 32 8.69 32.03 7.93
CA ALA A 32 8.81 31.83 9.36
C ALA A 32 9.01 33.20 10.02
N ALA A 33 8.19 33.53 11.01
CA ALA A 33 8.54 34.51 12.03
C ALA A 33 7.69 34.29 13.29
N MET A 34 8.30 33.64 14.29
CA MET A 34 7.89 33.75 15.68
C MET A 34 8.10 35.19 16.15
N THR A 35 7.15 35.76 16.87
CA THR A 35 7.41 36.94 17.71
C THR A 35 6.80 36.69 19.08
N VAL A 36 7.69 36.40 20.04
CA VAL A 36 7.39 36.32 21.46
C VAL A 36 8.08 37.51 22.12
N ALA A 37 7.29 38.43 22.71
CA ALA A 37 7.61 39.34 23.82
C ALA A 37 6.41 40.32 23.93
N ALA A 38 5.47 40.15 24.86
CA ALA A 38 5.55 40.44 26.29
C ALA A 38 5.56 41.95 26.63
N ALA A 39 4.58 42.30 27.47
CA ALA A 39 4.59 43.31 28.53
C ALA A 39 3.76 44.60 28.32
N LEU A 40 2.66 44.66 29.11
CA LEU A 40 2.31 45.69 30.12
C LEU A 40 2.20 47.14 29.58
N THR A 41 1.11 47.90 29.78
CA THR A 41 0.46 48.21 31.06
C THR A 41 -0.73 49.15 30.81
N ASN A 42 -1.56 49.28 31.85
CA ASN A 42 -2.56 50.33 32.13
C ASN A 42 -3.96 50.19 31.52
N SER A 43 -5.07 50.45 32.22
CA SER A 43 -5.42 50.66 33.63
C SER A 43 -6.86 51.17 33.62
N GLN A 44 -7.83 50.51 34.25
CA GLN A 44 -9.09 51.14 34.72
C GLN A 44 -9.77 50.23 35.78
N PRO A 45 -10.51 50.74 36.78
CA PRO A 45 -10.18 50.50 38.17
C PRO A 45 -11.19 49.56 38.84
N ALA A 46 -10.74 48.94 39.93
CA ALA A 46 -11.58 48.25 40.88
C ALA A 46 -12.44 49.26 41.67
N LEU A 47 -13.73 48.95 41.83
CA LEU A 47 -14.51 49.30 43.01
C LEU A 47 -15.03 48.01 43.63
N ALA A 48 -14.59 47.74 44.86
CA ALA A 48 -15.04 46.66 45.75
C ALA A 48 -16.53 46.88 46.14
N SER A 49 -17.29 45.92 46.70
CA SER A 49 -17.01 45.04 47.85
C SER A 49 -18.22 44.08 48.09
N PRO A 50 -18.34 43.31 49.20
CA PRO A 50 -18.11 41.86 49.27
C PRO A 50 -19.37 41.04 49.66
N THR A 51 -19.34 39.71 49.56
CA THR A 51 -19.87 38.78 50.59
C THR A 51 -19.33 37.38 50.33
N ALA A 52 -18.89 36.76 51.42
CA ALA A 52 -18.10 35.56 51.50
C ALA A 52 -18.89 34.25 51.37
N LYS A 53 -18.12 33.18 51.11
CA LYS A 53 -18.24 31.83 51.68
C LYS A 53 -19.17 30.85 50.96
N ASN A 54 -18.57 29.97 50.14
CA ASN A 54 -18.49 28.55 50.50
C ASN A 54 -17.40 27.85 49.67
N ASP A 55 -16.32 27.47 50.35
CA ASP A 55 -15.36 26.49 49.84
C ASP A 55 -16.08 25.14 49.73
N GLN A 56 -16.38 24.72 48.50
CA GLN A 56 -16.32 23.31 48.13
C GLN A 56 -15.46 23.19 46.89
N GLU A 57 -14.15 23.20 47.13
CA GLU A 57 -13.19 22.42 46.38
C GLU A 57 -13.67 20.97 46.43
N ILE A 58 -14.49 20.58 45.45
CA ILE A 58 -14.56 19.17 45.07
C ILE A 58 -13.21 18.91 44.42
N ALA A 59 -12.26 18.51 45.27
CA ALA A 59 -11.11 17.75 44.83
C ALA A 59 -11.65 16.57 44.02
N ALA A 60 -11.58 16.68 42.70
CA ALA A 60 -11.71 15.53 41.83
C ALA A 60 -10.56 14.60 42.22
N THR A 61 -10.87 13.60 43.03
CA THR A 61 -9.99 12.47 43.25
C THR A 61 -9.83 11.80 41.89
N GLN A 62 -8.80 12.20 41.13
CA GLN A 62 -8.37 11.53 39.92
C GLN A 62 -7.90 10.15 40.36
N ASN A 63 -8.82 9.19 40.37
CA ASN A 63 -8.47 7.78 40.44
C ASN A 63 -7.74 7.47 39.13
N SER A 64 -6.42 7.46 39.19
CA SER A 64 -5.50 7.06 38.11
C SER A 64 -5.57 5.55 37.81
N ASN A 65 -6.72 4.92 38.03
CA ASN A 65 -6.94 3.48 37.98
C ASN A 65 -8.29 3.09 37.34
N GLU A 66 -8.98 4.04 36.71
CA GLU A 66 -10.20 3.74 35.96
C GLU A 66 -9.81 3.26 34.56
N LYS A 67 -9.87 1.94 34.37
CA LYS A 67 -9.67 1.31 33.06
C LYS A 67 -10.74 1.79 32.08
N SER A 68 -10.34 1.90 30.82
CA SER A 68 -11.26 2.16 29.70
C SER A 68 -11.61 0.87 29.00
N PHE A 69 -12.82 0.79 28.44
CA PHE A 69 -13.30 -0.39 27.74
C PHE A 69 -13.93 -0.03 26.39
N ALA A 70 -13.72 -0.88 25.40
CA ALA A 70 -14.33 -0.84 24.08
C ALA A 70 -15.42 -1.90 23.98
N SER A 71 -16.57 -1.51 23.42
CA SER A 71 -17.65 -2.41 23.02
C SER A 71 -17.96 -2.22 21.52
N PHE A 72 -18.57 -3.23 20.89
CA PHE A 72 -18.75 -3.30 19.45
C PHE A 72 -20.19 -3.73 19.11
N GLU A 73 -20.78 -3.10 18.10
CA GLU A 73 -22.12 -3.46 17.59
C GLU A 73 -22.07 -4.62 16.59
N ASP A 74 -20.97 -4.71 15.83
CA ASP A 74 -20.71 -5.74 14.82
C ASP A 74 -19.35 -6.43 15.03
N VAL A 75 -19.16 -7.56 14.33
CA VAL A 75 -17.88 -8.29 14.35
C VAL A 75 -16.77 -7.39 13.81
N THR A 76 -15.78 -7.10 14.66
CA THR A 76 -14.70 -6.16 14.35
C THR A 76 -13.38 -6.89 14.20
N ASN A 77 -12.64 -6.60 13.12
CA ASN A 77 -11.30 -7.15 12.92
C ASN A 77 -10.30 -6.51 13.89
N CYS A 78 -9.58 -7.33 14.64
CA CYS A 78 -8.47 -6.88 15.46
C CYS A 78 -7.15 -7.19 14.76
N ARG A 79 -6.35 -6.16 14.48
CA ARG A 79 -5.17 -6.24 13.61
C ARG A 79 -3.87 -5.95 14.35
N MET A 80 -2.74 -6.30 13.74
CA MET A 80 -1.40 -6.01 14.28
C MET A 80 -1.07 -4.50 14.29
N GLY A 81 -1.80 -3.69 13.53
CA GLY A 81 -1.61 -2.24 13.44
C GLY A 81 -2.81 -1.56 12.78
N PRO A 82 -2.73 -0.23 12.57
CA PRO A 82 -3.85 0.55 12.05
C PRO A 82 -4.08 0.30 10.55
N GLY A 83 -5.26 -0.22 10.21
CA GLY A 83 -5.71 -0.31 8.82
C GLY A 83 -5.50 -1.68 8.17
N VAL A 84 -5.95 -1.79 6.92
CA VAL A 84 -6.10 -3.09 6.24
C VAL A 84 -4.78 -3.73 5.80
N ASN A 85 -3.70 -2.95 5.72
CA ASN A 85 -2.36 -3.43 5.37
C ASN A 85 -1.69 -4.22 6.50
N TYR A 86 -2.26 -4.20 7.71
CA TYR A 86 -1.80 -5.02 8.82
C TYR A 86 -2.61 -6.30 8.89
N ASP A 87 -1.94 -7.41 9.15
CA ASP A 87 -2.59 -8.70 9.29
C ASP A 87 -3.59 -8.72 10.45
N ARG A 88 -4.65 -9.51 10.26
CA ARG A 88 -5.67 -9.73 11.28
C ARG A 88 -5.19 -10.81 12.24
N ILE A 89 -5.11 -10.46 13.52
CA ILE A 89 -4.80 -11.40 14.60
C ILE A 89 -6.07 -12.21 14.91
N THR A 90 -7.18 -11.51 15.12
CA THR A 90 -8.44 -12.12 15.56
C THR A 90 -9.65 -11.27 15.17
N GLN A 91 -10.85 -11.73 15.52
CA GLN A 91 -12.10 -10.98 15.37
C GLN A 91 -12.80 -10.89 16.71
N ILE A 92 -13.23 -9.68 17.08
CA ILE A 92 -14.00 -9.44 18.30
C ILE A 92 -15.47 -9.49 17.94
N THR A 93 -16.22 -10.37 18.61
CA THR A 93 -17.67 -10.53 18.42
C THR A 93 -18.44 -9.61 19.37
N PRO A 94 -19.60 -9.06 18.96
CA PRO A 94 -20.46 -8.26 19.83
C PRO A 94 -20.87 -8.98 21.13
N GLY A 95 -21.20 -8.20 22.15
CA GLY A 95 -21.71 -8.71 23.44
C GLY A 95 -20.66 -8.80 24.56
N PHE A 96 -19.40 -8.51 24.27
CA PHE A 96 -18.31 -8.43 25.25
C PHE A 96 -17.58 -7.09 25.14
N SER A 97 -17.05 -6.63 26.28
CA SER A 97 -16.19 -5.44 26.34
C SER A 97 -14.74 -5.86 26.56
N VAL A 98 -13.82 -5.19 25.85
CA VAL A 98 -12.36 -5.40 25.96
C VAL A 98 -11.70 -4.15 26.50
N GLU A 99 -10.60 -4.30 27.24
CA GLU A 99 -9.89 -3.16 27.81
C GLU A 99 -9.19 -2.35 26.71
N ILE A 100 -9.34 -1.03 26.74
CA ILE A 100 -8.59 -0.08 25.91
C ILE A 100 -7.28 0.23 26.63
N ILE A 101 -6.17 -0.02 25.95
CA ILE A 101 -4.80 0.17 26.46
C ILE A 101 -3.99 1.21 25.69
N GLY A 102 -4.53 1.74 24.58
CA GLY A 102 -3.86 2.80 23.82
C GLY A 102 -4.76 3.46 22.79
N PHE A 103 -4.38 4.67 22.37
CA PHE A 103 -5.05 5.44 21.33
C PHE A 103 -4.06 5.89 20.26
N PHE A 104 -4.41 5.71 18.99
CA PHE A 104 -3.65 6.22 17.86
C PHE A 104 -4.51 7.22 17.09
N PRO A 105 -4.17 8.52 17.16
CA PRO A 105 -4.92 9.56 16.47
C PRO A 105 -4.97 9.34 14.94
N PRO A 106 -6.09 9.67 14.28
CA PRO A 106 -7.28 10.26 14.87
C PRO A 106 -8.35 9.24 15.32
N ASN A 107 -8.25 7.96 14.96
CA ASN A 107 -9.41 7.06 15.04
C ASN A 107 -9.05 5.58 15.19
N TYR A 108 -8.02 5.24 15.97
CA TYR A 108 -7.71 3.84 16.30
C TYR A 108 -7.53 3.64 17.80
N TRP A 109 -8.06 2.53 18.29
CA TRP A 109 -7.82 2.08 19.66
C TRP A 109 -6.96 0.82 19.65
N VAL A 110 -6.09 0.69 20.64
CA VAL A 110 -5.40 -0.55 20.97
C VAL A 110 -6.15 -1.19 22.14
N VAL A 111 -6.59 -2.41 21.94
CA VAL A 111 -7.34 -3.17 22.94
C VAL A 111 -6.57 -4.41 23.36
N GLN A 112 -6.77 -4.85 24.60
CA GLN A 112 -6.21 -6.09 25.11
C GLN A 112 -7.20 -7.24 24.92
N THR A 113 -6.80 -8.27 24.19
CA THR A 113 -7.54 -9.53 24.02
C THR A 113 -6.75 -10.71 24.56
N ASP A 114 -7.34 -11.91 24.58
CA ASP A 114 -6.66 -13.15 24.94
C ASP A 114 -5.55 -13.51 23.93
N ASP A 115 -5.71 -13.12 22.67
CA ASP A 115 -4.70 -13.26 21.61
C ASP A 115 -3.60 -12.17 21.68
N GLY A 116 -3.71 -11.23 22.63
CA GLY A 116 -2.77 -10.13 22.86
C GLY A 116 -3.32 -8.74 22.51
N PRO A 117 -2.47 -7.69 22.61
CA PRO A 117 -2.78 -6.33 22.16
C PRO A 117 -3.05 -6.28 20.65
N CYS A 118 -4.14 -5.64 20.25
CA CYS A 118 -4.47 -5.49 18.83
C CYS A 118 -5.26 -4.20 18.54
N TRP A 119 -5.27 -3.82 17.27
CA TRP A 119 -5.76 -2.53 16.79
C TRP A 119 -7.15 -2.67 16.19
N VAL A 120 -8.05 -1.79 16.62
CA VAL A 120 -9.42 -1.68 16.12
C VAL A 120 -9.71 -0.26 15.64
N VAL A 121 -10.49 -0.14 14.56
CA VAL A 121 -10.91 1.17 14.05
C VAL A 121 -11.95 1.78 14.98
N GLY A 122 -11.77 3.04 15.36
CA GLY A 122 -12.62 3.73 16.33
C GLY A 122 -14.05 3.94 15.86
N GLU A 123 -14.31 3.88 14.54
CA GLU A 123 -15.67 3.96 13.98
C GLU A 123 -16.58 2.80 14.42
N PHE A 124 -16.01 1.64 14.78
CA PHE A 124 -16.78 0.49 15.28
C PHE A 124 -16.68 0.31 16.79
N VAL A 125 -16.06 1.27 17.48
CA VAL A 125 -15.83 1.21 18.93
C VAL A 125 -16.77 2.18 19.63
N THR A 126 -17.53 1.65 20.59
CA THR A 126 -18.23 2.44 21.61
C THR A 126 -17.38 2.42 22.88
N PRO A 127 -16.57 3.47 23.15
CA PRO A 127 -15.70 3.52 24.31
C PRO A 127 -16.48 3.86 25.59
N SER A 128 -15.95 3.40 26.73
CA SER A 128 -16.49 3.66 28.07
C SER A 128 -15.36 3.71 29.10
N GLY A 129 -15.61 4.32 30.26
CA GLY A 129 -14.58 4.57 31.28
C GLY A 129 -13.81 5.88 31.03
N ASN A 130 -12.61 5.98 31.60
CA ASN A 130 -11.79 7.19 31.54
C ASN A 130 -10.88 7.20 30.30
N THR A 131 -11.43 7.54 29.13
CA THR A 131 -10.68 7.56 27.87
C THR A 131 -9.62 8.65 27.79
N ASP A 132 -9.76 9.72 28.58
CA ASP A 132 -8.80 10.83 28.63
C ASP A 132 -7.46 10.40 29.24
N ALA A 133 -7.46 9.32 30.03
CA ALA A 133 -6.27 8.73 30.62
C ALA A 133 -5.58 7.69 29.72
N VAL A 134 -6.15 7.36 28.55
CA VAL A 134 -5.57 6.36 27.64
C VAL A 134 -4.33 6.95 26.96
N PRO A 135 -3.17 6.28 27.03
CA PRO A 135 -1.94 6.79 26.43
C PRO A 135 -2.03 6.78 24.90
N THR A 136 -1.45 7.80 24.27
CA THR A 136 -1.25 7.79 22.83
C THR A 136 -0.11 6.86 22.43
N VAL A 137 -0.30 6.06 21.39
CA VAL A 137 0.71 5.12 20.87
C VAL A 137 1.15 5.50 19.45
N THR A 138 2.24 4.92 18.98
CA THR A 138 2.65 5.00 17.57
C THR A 138 2.26 3.72 16.83
N ALA A 139 2.00 3.83 15.54
CA ALA A 139 1.76 2.66 14.70
C ALA A 139 3.01 1.75 14.64
N PRO A 140 2.85 0.42 14.69
CA PRO A 140 3.92 -0.50 14.33
C PRO A 140 4.32 -0.30 12.86
N PRO A 141 5.53 -0.67 12.44
CA PRO A 141 5.84 -0.72 11.02
C PRO A 141 4.83 -1.62 10.30
N THR A 142 4.37 -1.21 9.11
CA THR A 142 3.53 -2.07 8.27
C THR A 142 4.28 -3.36 7.97
N PRO A 143 3.60 -4.51 7.85
CA PRO A 143 4.20 -5.70 7.25
C PRO A 143 4.85 -5.31 5.92
N GLN A 144 6.18 -5.42 5.86
CA GLN A 144 6.92 -5.20 4.64
C GLN A 144 7.07 -6.57 3.97
N ALA A 145 6.85 -6.65 2.65
CA ALA A 145 7.22 -7.86 1.94
C ALA A 145 8.73 -8.12 2.12
N ASP A 146 9.09 -9.38 2.23
CA ASP A 146 10.50 -9.74 2.28
C ASP A 146 11.17 -9.43 0.93
N PRO A 147 12.42 -8.95 0.91
CA PRO A 147 13.14 -8.76 -0.33
C PRO A 147 13.22 -10.08 -1.11
N LEU A 148 12.84 -10.04 -2.39
CA LEU A 148 12.98 -11.21 -3.25
C LEU A 148 14.43 -11.66 -3.31
N GLN A 149 14.64 -12.97 -3.30
CA GLN A 149 15.96 -13.56 -3.44
C GLN A 149 16.28 -13.79 -4.93
N ASN A 150 17.38 -14.47 -5.19
CA ASN A 150 17.90 -14.66 -6.54
C ASN A 150 17.00 -15.57 -7.40
N ILE A 151 16.24 -14.99 -8.33
CA ILE A 151 15.60 -15.76 -9.39
C ILE A 151 16.63 -16.35 -10.37
N SER A 152 16.49 -17.64 -10.69
CA SER A 152 17.33 -18.30 -11.70
C SER A 152 16.48 -19.08 -12.69
N LEU A 153 16.79 -18.91 -13.98
CA LEU A 153 16.35 -19.85 -15.02
C LEU A 153 16.93 -21.23 -14.71
N GLN A 154 16.09 -22.26 -14.77
CA GLN A 154 16.44 -23.65 -14.46
C GLN A 154 16.62 -24.46 -15.73
N ASN A 155 15.66 -24.34 -16.66
CA ASN A 155 15.73 -25.00 -17.96
C ASN A 155 15.26 -24.06 -19.07
N TRP A 156 15.80 -24.28 -20.26
CA TRP A 156 15.39 -23.57 -21.46
C TRP A 156 15.57 -24.48 -22.68
N ASN A 157 14.59 -24.43 -23.57
CA ASN A 157 14.63 -25.16 -24.83
C ASN A 157 14.21 -24.24 -25.98
N ILE A 158 14.78 -24.48 -27.16
CA ILE A 158 14.37 -23.85 -28.41
C ILE A 158 14.26 -24.92 -29.49
N PHE A 159 13.12 -24.96 -30.17
CA PHE A 159 12.89 -25.84 -31.30
C PHE A 159 12.65 -25.02 -32.56
N CYS A 160 13.59 -25.10 -33.49
CA CYS A 160 13.59 -24.32 -34.74
C CYS A 160 12.89 -25.09 -35.86
N ASN A 161 11.85 -24.49 -36.43
CA ASN A 161 11.22 -24.94 -37.65
C ASN A 161 11.63 -24.02 -38.82
N TYR A 162 12.50 -24.54 -39.68
CA TYR A 162 13.06 -23.81 -40.82
C TYR A 162 12.12 -23.72 -42.01
N GLU A 163 11.07 -24.55 -42.08
CA GLU A 163 10.10 -24.51 -43.19
C GLU A 163 9.23 -23.27 -43.12
N ASN A 164 8.89 -22.84 -41.90
CA ASN A 164 8.02 -21.69 -41.63
C ASN A 164 8.74 -20.56 -40.87
N ASN A 165 10.06 -20.67 -40.67
CA ASN A 165 10.89 -19.67 -39.98
C ASN A 165 10.41 -19.34 -38.56
N GLN A 166 9.96 -20.37 -37.82
CA GLN A 166 9.48 -20.23 -36.45
C GLN A 166 10.38 -20.94 -35.46
N ALA A 167 10.44 -20.43 -34.23
CA ALA A 167 11.09 -21.07 -33.11
C ALA A 167 10.12 -21.17 -31.94
N GLN A 168 9.91 -22.38 -31.43
CA GLN A 168 9.18 -22.60 -30.19
C GLN A 168 10.17 -22.53 -29.02
N VAL A 169 9.92 -21.64 -28.06
CA VAL A 169 10.76 -21.43 -26.89
C VAL A 169 10.01 -21.90 -25.66
N GLU A 170 10.70 -22.61 -24.77
CA GLU A 170 10.23 -23.02 -23.45
C GLU A 170 11.24 -22.59 -22.40
N LEU A 171 10.78 -21.94 -21.34
CA LEU A 171 11.59 -21.47 -20.22
C LEU A 171 10.98 -21.99 -18.91
N SER A 172 11.83 -22.39 -17.97
CA SER A 172 11.44 -22.61 -16.57
C SER A 172 12.42 -21.92 -15.61
N TRP A 173 11.94 -21.54 -14.44
CA TRP A 173 12.72 -20.85 -13.40
C TRP A 173 12.37 -21.31 -11.99
N SER A 174 13.20 -20.93 -11.01
CA SER A 174 12.91 -21.14 -9.58
C SER A 174 11.79 -20.22 -9.11
N ASP A 175 10.83 -20.79 -8.41
CA ASP A 175 9.76 -20.03 -7.74
C ASP A 175 10.31 -19.30 -6.49
N GLU A 176 9.78 -18.12 -6.20
CA GLU A 176 10.13 -17.30 -5.04
C GLU A 176 8.88 -17.12 -4.17
N GLY A 177 8.87 -17.52 -2.89
CA GLY A 177 7.60 -17.64 -2.13
C GLY A 177 6.84 -16.34 -1.79
N ASP A 178 7.48 -15.17 -1.89
CA ASP A 178 6.88 -13.85 -1.60
C ASP A 178 6.69 -13.00 -2.87
N GLU A 179 6.62 -13.62 -4.04
CA GLU A 179 6.43 -12.91 -5.29
C GLU A 179 4.96 -12.58 -5.55
N ALA A 180 4.71 -11.42 -6.15
CA ALA A 180 3.38 -11.05 -6.61
C ALA A 180 3.14 -11.45 -8.08
N ARG A 181 4.21 -11.45 -8.89
CA ARG A 181 4.15 -11.73 -10.33
C ARG A 181 5.54 -11.92 -10.95
N TYR A 182 5.56 -12.48 -12.15
CA TYR A 182 6.72 -12.54 -13.03
C TYR A 182 6.51 -11.75 -14.33
N ARG A 183 7.60 -11.27 -14.93
CA ARG A 183 7.63 -10.76 -16.31
C ARG A 183 8.69 -11.44 -17.13
N ILE A 184 8.35 -11.79 -18.36
CA ILE A 184 9.28 -12.36 -19.33
C ILE A 184 9.84 -11.25 -20.20
N ILE A 185 11.17 -11.17 -20.26
CA ILE A 185 11.91 -10.20 -21.07
C ILE A 185 12.52 -10.93 -22.26
N ARG A 186 12.17 -10.49 -23.47
CA ARG A 186 12.79 -10.93 -24.72
C ARG A 186 13.49 -9.74 -25.39
N ASN A 187 14.79 -9.84 -25.63
CA ASN A 187 15.59 -8.76 -26.23
C ASN A 187 15.33 -7.38 -25.58
N ASN A 188 15.34 -7.34 -24.24
CA ASN A 188 15.07 -6.15 -23.42
C ASN A 188 13.64 -5.59 -23.46
N VAL A 189 12.69 -6.31 -24.06
CA VAL A 189 11.26 -5.94 -24.11
C VAL A 189 10.43 -6.91 -23.27
N ILE A 190 9.46 -6.41 -22.50
CA ILE A 190 8.49 -7.25 -21.79
C ILE A 190 7.56 -7.90 -22.81
N VAL A 191 7.48 -9.23 -22.82
CA VAL A 191 6.61 -9.99 -23.74
C VAL A 191 5.47 -10.72 -23.04
N ALA A 192 5.58 -10.93 -21.73
CA ALA A 192 4.51 -11.52 -20.93
C ALA A 192 4.57 -11.04 -19.47
N GLU A 193 3.40 -11.01 -18.84
CA GLU A 193 3.24 -10.91 -17.39
C GLU A 193 2.50 -12.16 -16.90
N LEU A 194 3.00 -12.76 -15.81
CA LEU A 194 2.48 -14.00 -15.25
C LEU A 194 2.17 -13.79 -13.76
N PRO A 195 1.12 -14.42 -13.21
CA PRO A 195 0.82 -14.33 -11.78
C PRO A 195 1.89 -15.00 -10.91
N ALA A 196 1.84 -14.78 -9.59
CA ALA A 196 2.63 -15.53 -8.61
C ALA A 196 2.49 -17.05 -8.79
N ASN A 197 3.49 -17.80 -8.35
CA ASN A 197 3.67 -19.25 -8.47
C ASN A 197 3.82 -19.76 -9.92
N SER A 198 3.98 -18.86 -10.90
CA SER A 198 4.27 -19.25 -12.27
C SER A 198 5.73 -19.61 -12.41
N THR A 199 6.02 -20.80 -12.92
CA THR A 199 7.40 -21.33 -13.05
C THR A 199 7.78 -21.75 -14.47
N VAL A 200 6.86 -21.59 -15.44
CA VAL A 200 7.06 -22.00 -16.84
C VAL A 200 6.45 -20.97 -17.78
N PHE A 201 7.14 -20.72 -18.90
CA PHE A 201 6.65 -19.90 -20.01
C PHE A 201 6.97 -20.58 -21.34
N THR A 202 6.03 -20.53 -22.27
CA THR A 202 6.24 -20.99 -23.65
C THR A 202 5.76 -19.94 -24.63
N GLU A 203 6.47 -19.79 -25.75
CA GLU A 203 6.00 -19.00 -26.87
C GLU A 203 6.53 -19.50 -28.22
N THR A 204 5.95 -18.99 -29.30
CA THR A 204 6.46 -19.21 -30.66
C THR A 204 6.79 -17.87 -31.28
N ILE A 205 8.04 -17.73 -31.73
CA ILE A 205 8.56 -16.50 -32.35
C ILE A 205 8.99 -16.76 -33.79
N THR A 206 9.12 -15.71 -34.58
CA THR A 206 9.82 -15.79 -35.87
C THR A 206 11.32 -15.64 -35.61
N LEU A 207 12.11 -16.64 -36.00
CA LEU A 207 13.55 -16.63 -35.88
C LEU A 207 14.15 -17.35 -37.10
N LEU A 208 14.97 -16.65 -37.87
CA LEU A 208 15.63 -17.19 -39.05
C LEU A 208 16.91 -17.95 -38.68
N SER A 209 17.40 -18.78 -39.60
CA SER A 209 18.67 -19.48 -39.39
C SER A 209 19.84 -18.50 -39.18
N GLY A 210 20.66 -18.77 -38.16
CA GLY A 210 21.76 -17.93 -37.70
C GLY A 210 21.34 -16.76 -36.79
N GLN A 211 20.05 -16.61 -36.45
CA GLN A 211 19.58 -15.56 -35.55
C GLN A 211 19.50 -16.05 -34.10
N THR A 212 19.77 -15.12 -33.18
CA THR A 212 19.69 -15.37 -31.74
C THR A 212 18.66 -14.48 -31.07
N VAL A 213 18.19 -14.93 -29.91
CA VAL A 213 17.21 -14.24 -29.07
C VAL A 213 17.63 -14.37 -27.60
N GLY A 214 17.59 -13.25 -26.87
CA GLY A 214 17.91 -13.19 -25.45
C GLY A 214 16.66 -13.26 -24.59
N TYR A 215 16.67 -14.08 -23.53
CA TYR A 215 15.60 -14.18 -22.54
C TYR A 215 16.08 -13.97 -21.11
N SER A 216 15.27 -13.32 -20.29
CA SER A 216 15.40 -13.29 -18.83
C SER A 216 14.02 -13.17 -18.18
N VAL A 217 13.94 -13.46 -16.89
CA VAL A 217 12.72 -13.38 -16.10
C VAL A 217 12.93 -12.38 -14.97
N ILE A 218 11.94 -11.53 -14.71
CA ILE A 218 11.92 -10.62 -13.57
C ILE A 218 10.81 -11.05 -12.62
N ALA A 219 11.13 -11.28 -11.34
CA ALA A 219 10.16 -11.41 -10.26
C ALA A 219 9.91 -10.05 -9.61
N TYR A 220 8.67 -9.82 -9.17
CA TYR A 220 8.23 -8.58 -8.53
C TYR A 220 7.45 -8.87 -7.25
N ASN A 221 7.69 -8.08 -6.21
CA ASN A 221 6.81 -7.98 -5.04
C ASN A 221 6.76 -6.54 -4.52
N ALA A 222 6.16 -6.35 -3.34
CA ALA A 222 6.05 -5.02 -2.74
C ALA A 222 7.41 -4.45 -2.26
N ALA A 223 8.42 -5.29 -2.05
CA ALA A 223 9.77 -4.88 -1.65
C ALA A 223 10.66 -4.48 -2.83
N GLY A 224 10.37 -4.97 -4.04
CA GLY A 224 11.11 -4.61 -5.24
C GLY A 224 11.02 -5.64 -6.37
N GLN A 225 12.08 -5.70 -7.17
CA GLN A 225 12.20 -6.63 -8.29
C GLN A 225 13.61 -7.23 -8.36
N VAL A 226 13.69 -8.45 -8.89
CA VAL A 226 14.95 -9.16 -9.13
C VAL A 226 14.88 -9.80 -10.52
N GLN A 227 15.99 -9.74 -11.26
CA GLN A 227 16.08 -10.25 -12.63
C GLN A 227 17.07 -11.41 -12.71
N SER A 228 16.70 -12.45 -13.47
CA SER A 228 17.58 -13.58 -13.75
C SER A 228 18.75 -13.17 -14.63
N LYS A 229 19.77 -14.02 -14.73
CA LYS A 229 20.72 -13.92 -15.83
C LYS A 229 19.99 -14.02 -17.17
N THR A 230 20.51 -13.33 -18.17
CA THR A 230 20.02 -13.44 -19.54
C THR A 230 20.65 -14.65 -20.22
N ILE A 231 19.82 -15.53 -20.79
CA ILE A 231 20.26 -16.61 -21.68
C ILE A 231 20.13 -16.17 -23.13
N ILE A 232 20.91 -16.77 -24.02
CA ILE A 232 20.84 -16.54 -25.46
C ILE A 232 20.53 -17.88 -26.13
N LEU A 233 19.47 -17.91 -26.92
CA LEU A 233 19.02 -19.06 -27.71
C LEU A 233 19.14 -18.73 -29.19
N GLY A 234 19.32 -19.72 -30.06
CA GLY A 234 19.47 -19.49 -31.49
C GLY A 234 18.94 -20.60 -32.37
N CYS A 235 18.56 -20.19 -33.57
CA CYS A 235 18.45 -21.00 -34.78
C CYS A 235 19.58 -20.54 -35.74
#